data_AF-A0A6G4XTG4-F1
#
_entry.id   AF-A0A6G4XTG4-F1
#
_cell.length_a   1.000
_cell.length_b   1.000
_cell.length_c   1.000
_cell.angle_alpha   90.00
_cell.angle_beta   90.00
_cell.angle_gamma   90.00
#
_symmetry.space_group_name_H-M   'P 1'
#
loop_
_entity.id
_entity.type
_entity.pdbx_description
1 polymer ?
#
loop_
_entity_poly.entity_id
_entity_poly.type
_entity_poly.pdbx_seq_one_letter_code
_entity_poly.pdbx_strand_id
1 'polypeptide(L)'
;MACDLWLVPLVDVLCHSPDNPFSEELALYDKVLAEAGLPPVPVFAYMPGLSGDVAPVAGFDYDALHFLRRAYLLQLCGLAVTPVDELGGDYEQLLEMFEATAQQSHLVWHYDHAGAYVPVDFPAPLVSDELLESGGPLGSAQALLRELEFVAPAIGIDPANPPAAPA
;
A
#
# COMPACT_ATOMS: atom_id res chain seq x y z
N MET A 1 -13.11 8.22 3.65
CA MET A 1 -13.07 6.74 3.66
C MET A 1 -11.73 6.36 4.27
N ALA A 2 -11.73 5.51 5.29
CA ALA A 2 -10.50 5.03 5.90
C ALA A 2 -9.89 3.93 5.01
N CYS A 3 -8.57 3.96 4.83
CA CYS A 3 -7.83 2.86 4.24
C CYS A 3 -7.77 1.75 5.30
N ASP A 4 -8.48 0.65 5.09
CA ASP A 4 -8.52 -0.45 6.07
C ASP A 4 -7.18 -1.21 6.04
N LEU A 5 -6.28 -0.85 6.97
CA LEU A 5 -5.06 -1.61 7.24
C LEU A 5 -5.43 -2.76 8.19
N TRP A 6 -5.63 -3.95 7.62
CA TRP A 6 -6.11 -5.13 8.36
C TRP A 6 -5.01 -5.72 9.24
N LEU A 7 -5.07 -5.40 10.53
CA LEU A 7 -4.23 -6.04 11.55
C LEU A 7 -4.78 -7.44 11.84
N VAL A 8 -3.95 -8.44 11.53
CA VAL A 8 -3.75 -9.84 11.96
C VAL A 8 -4.91 -10.67 12.57
N PRO A 9 -5.70 -10.31 13.61
CA PRO A 9 -6.66 -11.26 14.19
C PRO A 9 -7.87 -11.61 13.31
N LEU A 10 -8.16 -10.83 12.26
CA LEU A 10 -9.28 -11.14 11.36
C LEU A 10 -8.95 -12.26 10.36
N VAL A 11 -7.68 -12.48 10.03
CA VAL A 11 -7.28 -13.34 8.90
C VAL A 11 -7.75 -14.78 9.05
N ASP A 12 -7.78 -15.33 10.26
CA ASP A 12 -8.12 -16.76 10.43
C ASP A 12 -9.63 -17.05 10.42
N VAL A 13 -10.44 -16.14 10.99
CA VAL A 13 -11.91 -16.23 10.89
C VAL A 13 -12.35 -15.97 9.46
N LEU A 14 -11.68 -15.08 8.75
CA LEU A 14 -11.93 -14.83 7.35
C LEU A 14 -11.57 -16.07 6.54
N CYS A 15 -10.33 -16.55 6.54
CA CYS A 15 -9.91 -17.53 5.53
C CYS A 15 -10.49 -18.96 5.67
N HIS A 16 -11.01 -19.35 6.84
CA HIS A 16 -11.48 -20.71 7.09
C HIS A 16 -12.95 -20.81 7.53
N SER A 17 -13.67 -19.70 7.64
CA SER A 17 -15.13 -19.74 7.75
C SER A 17 -15.73 -20.09 6.38
N PRO A 18 -16.68 -21.03 6.27
CA PRO A 18 -17.44 -21.22 5.02
C PRO A 18 -18.19 -19.94 4.59
N ASP A 19 -18.38 -18.99 5.52
CA ASP A 19 -18.92 -17.66 5.28
C ASP A 19 -17.80 -16.60 5.16
N ASN A 20 -16.61 -16.93 4.65
CA ASN A 20 -15.54 -15.96 4.41
C ASN A 20 -16.03 -14.87 3.44
N PRO A 21 -16.18 -13.61 3.87
CA PRO A 21 -16.60 -12.56 2.96
C PRO A 21 -15.54 -12.20 1.91
N PHE A 22 -14.29 -12.64 2.06
CA PHE A 22 -13.16 -12.32 1.17
C PHE A 22 -12.62 -13.49 0.35
N SER A 23 -13.32 -14.64 0.33
CA SER A 23 -12.79 -15.84 -0.35
C SER A 23 -12.64 -15.64 -1.86
N GLU A 24 -13.52 -14.83 -2.46
CA GLU A 24 -13.50 -14.57 -3.90
C GLU A 24 -12.31 -13.67 -4.26
N GLU A 25 -12.06 -12.60 -3.48
CA GLU A 25 -10.91 -11.70 -3.66
C GLU A 25 -9.59 -12.44 -3.45
N LEU A 26 -9.48 -13.28 -2.41
CA LEU A 26 -8.27 -14.07 -2.18
C LEU A 26 -7.99 -15.04 -3.33
N ALA A 27 -9.02 -15.70 -3.86
CA ALA A 27 -8.87 -16.58 -5.02
C ALA A 27 -8.42 -15.81 -6.27
N LEU A 28 -8.91 -14.58 -6.47
CA LEU A 28 -8.46 -13.69 -7.53
C LEU A 28 -6.99 -13.29 -7.33
N TYR A 29 -6.59 -12.91 -6.11
CA TYR A 29 -5.20 -12.54 -5.82
C TYR A 29 -4.25 -13.70 -6.06
N ASP A 30 -4.58 -14.90 -5.58
CA ASP A 30 -3.79 -16.10 -5.80
C ASP A 30 -3.64 -16.45 -7.28
N LYS A 31 -4.71 -16.27 -8.07
CA LYS A 31 -4.67 -16.44 -9.53
C LYS A 31 -3.67 -15.47 -10.16
N VAL A 32 -3.79 -14.17 -9.89
CA VAL A 32 -2.92 -13.15 -10.48
C VAL A 32 -1.46 -13.33 -10.05
N LEU A 33 -1.22 -13.66 -8.78
CA LEU A 33 0.12 -13.97 -8.27
C LEU A 33 0.71 -15.19 -9.00
N ALA A 34 -0.06 -16.26 -9.18
CA ALA A 34 0.39 -17.45 -9.90
C ALA A 34 0.72 -17.14 -11.38
N GLU A 35 -0.08 -16.33 -12.07
CA GLU A 35 0.19 -15.88 -13.44
C GLU A 35 1.48 -15.06 -13.53
N ALA A 36 1.83 -14.32 -12.47
CA ALA A 36 3.10 -13.60 -12.33
C ALA A 36 4.27 -14.48 -11.84
N GLY A 37 4.06 -15.78 -11.60
CA GLY A 37 5.07 -16.71 -11.09
C GLY A 37 5.43 -16.51 -9.61
N LEU A 38 4.52 -15.91 -8.83
CA LEU A 38 4.67 -15.60 -7.41
C LEU A 38 3.92 -16.63 -6.54
N PRO A 39 4.30 -16.78 -5.25
CA PRO A 39 3.54 -17.62 -4.32
C PRO A 39 2.16 -17.03 -4.02
N PRO A 40 1.19 -17.85 -3.60
CA PRO A 40 -0.12 -17.37 -3.15
C PRO A 40 0.00 -16.51 -1.88
N VAL A 41 -1.08 -15.81 -1.54
CA VAL A 41 -1.16 -15.01 -0.32
C VAL A 41 -0.94 -15.92 0.90
N PRO A 42 0.04 -15.63 1.78
CA PRO A 42 0.36 -16.48 2.91
C PRO A 42 -0.68 -16.35 4.02
N VAL A 43 -1.76 -17.11 3.87
CA VAL A 43 -2.78 -17.28 4.89
C VAL A 43 -2.32 -18.33 5.90
N PHE A 44 -2.14 -17.93 7.15
CA PHE A 44 -1.75 -18.83 8.23
C PHE A 44 -2.93 -19.11 9.16
N ALA A 45 -3.03 -20.37 9.61
CA ALA A 45 -3.98 -20.75 10.65
C ALA A 45 -3.70 -20.00 11.95
N TYR A 46 -4.74 -19.57 12.66
CA TYR A 46 -4.61 -19.00 14.00
C TYR A 46 -3.90 -20.02 14.88
N MET A 47 -2.79 -19.56 15.48
CA MET A 47 -2.09 -20.31 16.51
C MET A 47 -2.50 -19.75 17.87
N PRO A 48 -3.23 -20.53 18.70
CA PRO A 48 -3.55 -20.11 20.06
C PRO A 48 -2.28 -19.72 20.83
N GLY A 49 -2.29 -18.54 21.44
CA GLY A 49 -1.16 -18.01 22.21
C GLY A 49 -0.18 -17.11 21.43
N LEU A 50 -0.38 -16.94 20.11
CA LEU A 50 0.25 -15.85 19.37
C LEU A 50 -0.67 -14.62 19.44
N SER A 51 -0.33 -13.67 20.30
CA SER A 51 -0.96 -12.34 20.33
C SER A 51 0.12 -11.29 20.16
N GLY A 52 -0.08 -10.36 19.23
CA GLY A 52 0.72 -9.15 19.12
C GLY A 52 -0.04 -7.96 19.67
N ASP A 53 0.67 -7.02 20.26
CA ASP A 53 0.08 -5.72 20.58
C ASP A 53 -0.23 -4.99 19.27
N VAL A 54 -1.48 -4.58 19.10
CA VAL A 54 -1.88 -3.69 18.01
C VAL A 54 -1.58 -2.27 18.45
N ALA A 55 -0.56 -1.65 17.86
CA ALA A 55 -0.27 -0.24 18.10
C ALA A 55 -1.42 0.61 17.51
N PRO A 56 -1.96 1.59 18.27
CA PRO A 56 -2.87 2.56 17.70
C PRO A 56 -2.11 3.38 16.66
N VAL A 57 -2.49 3.26 15.39
CA VAL A 57 -1.97 4.10 14.32
C VAL A 57 -2.89 5.32 14.22
N ALA A 58 -2.31 6.52 14.33
CA ALA A 58 -3.07 7.75 14.11
C ALA A 58 -3.58 7.78 12.67
N GLY A 59 -4.85 8.12 12.49
CA GLY A 59 -5.37 8.42 11.16
C GLY A 59 -4.68 9.64 10.59
N PHE A 60 -4.27 9.57 9.32
CA PHE A 60 -3.78 10.71 8.56
C PHE A 60 -4.91 11.22 7.66
N ASP A 61 -4.87 12.52 7.35
CA ASP A 61 -5.80 13.08 6.37
C ASP A 61 -5.47 12.59 4.96
N TYR A 62 -6.45 12.74 4.08
CA TYR A 62 -6.32 12.32 2.69
C TYR A 62 -5.25 13.13 1.95
N ASP A 63 -5.15 14.42 2.29
CA ASP A 63 -4.18 15.33 1.68
C ASP A 63 -2.73 14.93 2.01
N ALA A 64 -2.45 14.43 3.23
CA ALA A 64 -1.14 13.91 3.57
C ALA A 64 -0.71 12.73 2.69
N LEU A 65 -1.65 11.85 2.28
CA LEU A 65 -1.33 10.75 1.37
C LEU A 65 -0.92 11.28 -0.01
N HIS A 66 -1.62 12.30 -0.52
CA HIS A 66 -1.27 12.95 -1.79
C HIS A 66 0.08 13.66 -1.72
N PHE A 67 0.38 14.34 -0.61
CA PHE A 67 1.69 14.97 -0.42
C PHE A 67 2.82 13.95 -0.32
N LEU A 68 2.57 12.80 0.31
CA LEU A 68 3.53 11.70 0.38
C LEU A 68 3.81 11.11 -1.01
N ARG A 69 2.77 10.84 -1.80
CA ARG A 69 2.89 10.34 -3.18
C ARG A 69 3.62 11.34 -4.08
N ARG A 70 3.32 12.63 -3.94
CA ARG A 70 4.04 13.72 -4.60
C ARG A 70 5.53 13.72 -4.25
N ALA A 71 5.86 13.69 -2.97
CA ALA A 71 7.26 13.68 -2.52
C ALA A 71 8.02 12.47 -3.08
N TYR A 72 7.38 11.30 -3.08
CA TYR A 72 7.95 10.08 -3.64
C TYR A 72 8.21 10.22 -5.15
N LEU A 73 7.23 10.69 -5.94
CA LEU A 73 7.42 10.90 -7.39
C LEU A 73 8.53 11.91 -7.69
N LEU A 74 8.54 13.06 -7.00
CA LEU A 74 9.59 14.07 -7.18
C LEU A 74 10.97 13.48 -6.93
N GLN A 75 11.14 12.77 -5.81
CA GLN A 75 12.42 12.17 -5.46
C GLN A 75 12.83 11.07 -6.43
N LEU A 76 11.89 10.21 -6.84
CA LEU A 76 12.12 9.13 -7.80
C LEU A 76 12.57 9.69 -9.17
N CYS A 77 12.02 10.83 -9.57
CA CYS A 77 12.36 11.53 -10.80
C CYS A 77 13.58 12.47 -10.67
N GLY A 78 14.23 12.52 -9.50
CA GLY A 78 15.40 13.38 -9.25
C GLY A 78 15.08 14.88 -9.19
N LEU A 79 13.82 15.23 -8.93
CA LEU A 79 13.36 16.60 -8.74
C LEU A 79 13.45 16.98 -7.25
N ALA A 80 13.57 18.29 -6.99
CA ALA A 80 13.61 18.79 -5.63
C ALA A 80 12.23 18.64 -4.95
N VAL A 81 12.21 18.04 -3.76
CA VAL A 81 11.02 18.01 -2.90
C VAL A 81 10.88 19.38 -2.24
N THR A 82 9.96 20.19 -2.76
CA THR A 82 9.63 21.51 -2.20
C THR A 82 8.38 21.44 -1.33
N PRO A 83 8.23 22.31 -0.31
CA PRO A 83 6.98 22.44 0.45
C PRO A 83 5.80 22.69 -0.49
N VAL A 84 4.64 22.09 -0.16
CA VAL A 84 3.39 22.28 -0.89
C VAL A 84 2.71 23.55 -0.40
N ASP A 85 2.07 24.32 -1.30
CA ASP A 85 1.25 25.47 -0.94
C ASP A 85 -0.23 25.07 -0.72
N GLU A 86 -1.07 26.05 -0.38
CA GLU A 86 -2.49 25.83 -0.06
C GLU A 86 -3.37 25.44 -1.28
N LEU A 87 -2.85 25.50 -2.52
CA LEU A 87 -3.65 25.39 -3.76
C LEU A 87 -3.73 23.96 -4.33
N GLY A 88 -3.25 22.97 -3.60
CA GLY A 88 -3.15 21.60 -4.11
C GLY A 88 -1.93 21.48 -5.00
N GLY A 89 -0.99 20.63 -4.58
CA GLY A 89 0.29 20.47 -5.26
C GLY A 89 0.15 20.04 -6.72
N ASP A 90 1.22 20.27 -7.48
CA ASP A 90 1.48 19.76 -8.84
C ASP A 90 1.38 18.22 -9.01
N TYR A 91 0.79 17.49 -8.07
CA TYR A 91 0.73 16.04 -8.03
C TYR A 91 -0.01 15.44 -9.24
N GLU A 92 -1.17 15.98 -9.63
CA GLU A 92 -1.89 15.52 -10.83
C GLU A 92 -1.03 15.70 -12.10
N GLN A 93 -0.34 16.83 -12.23
CA GLN A 93 0.56 17.11 -13.35
C GLN A 93 1.78 16.19 -13.35
N LEU A 94 2.31 15.86 -12.17
CA LEU A 94 3.39 14.88 -12.02
C LEU A 94 2.93 13.48 -12.41
N LEU A 95 1.71 13.07 -12.07
CA LEU A 95 1.13 11.80 -12.50
C LEU A 95 1.02 11.73 -14.03
N GLU A 96 0.53 12.78 -14.66
CA GLU A 96 0.45 12.86 -16.13
C GLU A 96 1.85 12.83 -16.78
N MET A 97 2.80 13.59 -16.24
CA MET A 97 4.15 13.70 -16.80
C MET A 97 4.98 12.42 -16.61
N PHE A 98 4.77 11.70 -15.51
CA PHE A 98 5.55 10.52 -15.12
C PHE A 98 4.71 9.24 -15.06
N GLU A 99 3.67 9.14 -15.88
CA GLU A 99 2.70 8.03 -15.85
C GLU A 99 3.38 6.66 -15.84
N ALA A 100 4.33 6.41 -16.75
CA ALA A 100 5.05 5.14 -16.83
C ALA A 100 5.86 4.83 -15.56
N THR A 101 6.36 5.86 -14.87
CA THR A 101 7.07 5.70 -13.60
C THR A 101 6.10 5.46 -12.45
N ALA A 102 4.98 6.22 -12.43
CA ALA A 102 3.92 6.05 -11.47
C ALA A 102 3.41 4.60 -11.49
N GLN A 103 3.14 4.04 -12.68
CA GLN A 103 2.68 2.67 -12.91
C GLN A 103 3.55 1.57 -12.28
N GLN A 104 4.82 1.86 -11.97
CA GLN A 104 5.74 0.90 -11.36
C GLN A 104 5.78 1.00 -9.83
N SER A 105 5.12 1.99 -9.22
CA SER A 105 5.19 2.27 -7.79
C SER A 105 3.97 1.73 -7.06
N HIS A 106 4.24 1.01 -5.97
CA HIS A 106 3.20 0.51 -5.06
C HIS A 106 2.50 1.64 -4.32
N LEU A 107 3.22 2.69 -3.93
CA LEU A 107 2.67 3.86 -3.25
C LEU A 107 1.78 4.71 -4.17
N VAL A 108 2.16 4.85 -5.44
CA VAL A 108 1.54 5.80 -6.39
C VAL A 108 0.49 5.13 -7.28
N TRP A 109 0.80 3.99 -7.90
CA TRP A 109 -0.13 3.28 -8.80
C TRP A 109 -1.07 2.35 -8.04
N HIS A 110 -1.79 2.98 -7.12
CA HIS A 110 -2.84 2.36 -6.34
C HIS A 110 -3.96 3.38 -6.18
N TYR A 111 -5.20 2.97 -6.43
CA TYR A 111 -6.32 3.89 -6.29
C TYR A 111 -6.51 4.24 -4.82
N ASP A 112 -6.86 5.50 -4.56
CA ASP A 112 -7.03 6.03 -3.21
C ASP A 112 -8.14 5.32 -2.41
N HIS A 113 -9.09 4.71 -3.10
CA HIS A 113 -10.26 4.03 -2.54
C HIS A 113 -10.36 2.55 -2.95
N ALA A 114 -9.32 2.04 -3.61
CA ALA A 114 -9.45 0.84 -4.43
C ALA A 114 -8.08 0.15 -4.64
N GLY A 115 -8.02 -1.16 -4.44
CA GLY A 115 -6.82 -2.02 -4.54
C GLY A 115 -6.49 -2.66 -3.20
N ALA A 116 -5.50 -3.56 -3.19
CA ALA A 116 -5.07 -4.26 -1.99
C ALA A 116 -3.56 -4.42 -1.92
N TYR A 117 -3.02 -4.51 -0.69
CA TYR A 117 -1.63 -4.92 -0.46
C TYR A 117 -1.60 -6.31 0.17
N VAL A 118 -0.80 -7.20 -0.40
CA VAL A 118 -0.56 -8.53 0.15
C VAL A 118 0.86 -8.65 0.71
N PRO A 119 1.08 -9.52 1.70
CA PRO A 119 2.41 -9.77 2.26
C PRO A 119 3.25 -10.68 1.35
N VAL A 120 3.23 -10.46 0.04
CA VAL A 120 4.07 -11.15 -0.95
C VAL A 120 4.97 -10.13 -1.61
N ASP A 121 6.28 -10.43 -1.70
CA ASP A 121 7.24 -9.48 -2.26
C ASP A 121 7.33 -9.60 -3.79
N PHE A 122 7.04 -8.50 -4.49
CA PHE A 122 7.16 -8.39 -5.94
C PHE A 122 7.46 -6.94 -6.37
N PRO A 123 8.13 -6.73 -7.51
CA PRO A 123 8.80 -5.46 -7.80
C PRO A 123 7.87 -4.32 -8.23
N ALA A 124 6.75 -4.60 -8.88
CA ALA A 124 5.82 -3.59 -9.39
C ALA A 124 4.36 -4.05 -9.20
N PRO A 125 3.39 -3.14 -9.04
CA PRO A 125 1.98 -3.50 -8.88
C PRO A 125 1.48 -4.42 -9.99
N LEU A 126 0.69 -5.44 -9.63
CA LEU A 126 0.05 -6.33 -10.60
C LEU A 126 -1.29 -5.73 -11.01
N VAL A 127 -1.54 -5.74 -12.31
CA VAL A 127 -2.77 -5.20 -12.93
C VAL A 127 -3.35 -6.25 -13.86
N SER A 128 -4.65 -6.49 -13.75
CA SER A 128 -5.44 -7.28 -14.68
C SER A 128 -6.85 -6.68 -14.78
N ASP A 129 -7.57 -6.97 -15.85
CA ASP A 129 -8.95 -6.48 -16.02
C ASP A 129 -9.84 -6.93 -14.84
N GLU A 130 -9.68 -8.18 -14.39
CA GLU A 130 -10.40 -8.74 -13.24
C GLU A 130 -10.08 -8.00 -11.93
N LEU A 131 -8.82 -7.61 -11.72
CA LEU A 131 -8.43 -6.80 -10.58
C LEU A 131 -9.06 -5.41 -10.64
N LEU A 132 -9.01 -4.75 -11.80
CA LEU A 132 -9.60 -3.42 -11.99
C LEU A 132 -11.12 -3.44 -11.76
N GLU A 133 -11.81 -4.50 -12.16
CA GLU A 133 -13.24 -4.71 -11.89
C GLU A 133 -13.52 -5.00 -10.40
N SER A 134 -12.63 -5.74 -9.73
CA SER A 134 -12.77 -6.13 -8.32
C SER A 134 -12.34 -5.06 -7.33
N GLY A 135 -11.65 -4.01 -7.77
CA GLY A 135 -11.26 -2.92 -6.89
C GLY A 135 -9.91 -2.28 -7.18
N GLY A 136 -9.05 -2.78 -8.06
CA GLY A 136 -7.82 -2.10 -8.44
C GLY A 136 -6.56 -2.96 -8.41
N PRO A 137 -5.39 -2.36 -8.66
CA PRO A 137 -4.11 -3.07 -8.68
C PRO A 137 -3.81 -3.81 -7.37
N LEU A 138 -3.05 -4.88 -7.48
CA LEU A 138 -2.53 -5.64 -6.34
C LEU A 138 -1.09 -5.19 -6.05
N GLY A 139 -0.87 -4.64 -4.86
CA GLY A 139 0.42 -4.14 -4.38
C GLY A 139 1.12 -5.10 -3.41
N SER A 140 2.42 -4.93 -3.27
CA SER A 140 3.25 -5.62 -2.27
C SER A 140 3.43 -4.74 -1.06
N ALA A 141 3.06 -5.23 0.12
CA ALA A 141 3.28 -4.50 1.38
C ALA A 141 4.78 -4.30 1.66
N GLN A 142 5.63 -5.26 1.28
CA GLN A 142 7.09 -5.19 1.44
C GLN A 142 7.72 -4.15 0.51
N ALA A 143 7.24 -4.07 -0.74
CA ALA A 143 7.72 -3.09 -1.69
C ALA A 143 7.23 -1.69 -1.31
N LEU A 144 5.97 -1.54 -0.91
CA LEU A 144 5.45 -0.30 -0.35
C LEU A 144 6.30 0.21 0.81
N LEU A 145 6.67 -0.66 1.77
CA LEU A 145 7.53 -0.27 2.88
C LEU A 145 8.88 0.28 2.39
N ARG A 146 9.52 -0.34 1.40
CA ARG A 146 10.77 0.16 0.82
C ARG A 146 10.59 1.52 0.12
N GLU A 147 9.47 1.74 -0.54
CA GLU A 147 9.13 3.04 -1.14
C GLU A 147 8.95 4.13 -0.07
N LEU A 148 8.32 3.80 1.05
CA LEU A 148 8.16 4.68 2.20
C LEU A 148 9.51 5.00 2.86
N GLU A 149 10.36 3.99 3.07
CA GLU A 149 11.72 4.17 3.59
C GLU A 149 12.59 5.02 2.64
N PHE A 150 12.38 4.88 1.33
CA PHE A 150 13.07 5.68 0.32
C PHE A 150 12.68 7.17 0.40
N VAL A 151 11.39 7.49 0.58
CA VAL A 151 10.93 8.88 0.63
C VAL A 151 11.14 9.57 1.97
N ALA A 152 11.16 8.80 3.07
CA ALA A 152 11.23 9.36 4.42
C ALA A 152 12.34 10.43 4.62
N PRO A 153 13.60 10.22 4.19
CA PRO A 153 14.64 11.23 4.36
C PRO A 153 14.38 12.54 3.62
N ALA A 154 13.71 12.49 2.45
CA ALA A 154 13.42 13.69 1.65
C ALA A 154 12.36 14.60 2.30
N ILE A 155 11.54 14.04 3.19
CA ILE A 155 10.57 14.78 4.01
C ILE A 155 11.05 14.98 5.46
N GLY A 156 12.33 14.71 5.74
CA GLY A 156 12.94 14.93 7.05
C GLY A 156 12.59 13.90 8.12
N ILE A 157 12.16 12.70 7.73
CA ILE A 157 11.85 11.59 8.64
C ILE A 157 12.99 10.56 8.61
N ASP A 158 13.43 10.13 9.79
CA ASP A 158 14.29 8.95 9.94
C ASP A 158 13.42 7.71 10.23
N PRO A 159 13.28 6.76 9.29
CA PRO A 159 12.45 5.59 9.49
C PRO A 159 12.98 4.66 10.59
N ALA A 160 14.29 4.70 10.88
CA ALA A 160 14.89 3.91 11.97
C ALA A 160 14.73 4.58 13.35
N ASN A 161 14.30 5.84 13.38
CA ASN A 161 14.10 6.61 14.61
C ASN A 161 12.82 7.46 14.50
N PRO A 162 11.63 6.81 14.46
CA PRO A 162 10.38 7.52 14.31
C PRO A 162 10.13 8.44 15.52
N PRO A 163 9.48 9.61 15.31
CA PRO A 163 9.12 10.50 16.41
C PRO A 163 8.22 9.77 17.41
N ALA A 164 8.36 10.12 18.69
CA ALA A 164 7.51 9.57 19.73
C ALA A 164 6.04 9.88 19.45
N ALA A 165 5.15 8.93 19.75
CA ALA A 165 3.71 9.14 19.62
C ALA A 165 3.30 10.41 20.41
N PRO A 166 2.40 11.25 19.86
CA PRO A 166 1.87 12.39 20.58
C PRO A 166 1.21 11.94 21.90
N ALA A 167 1.41 12.73 22.96
CA ALA A 167 0.94 12.45 24.32
C ALA A 167 -0.57 12.62 24.49
#